data_AF-A0A7U9SP54-F1
#
_entry.id   AF-A0A7U9SP54-F1
#
_cell.length_a   1.000
_cell.length_b   1.000
_cell.length_c   1.000
_cell.angle_alpha   90.00
_cell.angle_beta   90.00
_cell.angle_gamma   90.00
#
_symmetry.space_group_name_H-M   'P 1'
#
loop_
_entity.id
_entity.type
_entity.pdbx_description
1 polymer ?
#
loop_
_entity_poly.entity_id
_entity_poly.type
_entity_poly.pdbx_seq_one_letter_code
_entity_poly.pdbx_strand_id
1 'polypeptide(L)'
;MYFSIGIVIIALLAVFLFARKRRRQAIKKVCSMTSIEKCELLNSLIEPFGYCYDKCQDIISSRNDAWQREIGYTALFDRAAAHFHMVFDHLPVYFPYQGRTWLIELWKGQYGINTGGEVGIYYAGSLLTEKELPTAHFDAVTDRDMLPVTMKLLKNGNTLANISRKTWWLTGFCMGLFSQPGQLCLEVSIHFPDCEMLRSFTQALCREGFPKQALRTCGTVAYLHYGGVQNRKYSFCQRISRKWAQFTNRLFCRVYLRITGCFCLTVDRLLYLYYLLPRAFRRMLSPRRFGRHKCKCRKKR
;
A
#
# COMPACT_ATOMS: atom_id res chain seq x y z
N MET A 1 10.40 -18.79 48.05
CA MET A 1 10.44 -19.16 46.62
C MET A 1 9.15 -19.82 46.11
N TYR A 2 8.44 -20.65 46.87
CA TYR A 2 7.18 -21.28 46.41
C TYR A 2 5.98 -20.32 46.37
N PHE A 3 5.86 -19.37 47.31
CA PHE A 3 4.80 -18.36 47.31
C PHE A 3 4.83 -17.43 46.10
N SER A 4 6.04 -17.04 45.65
CA SER A 4 6.22 -16.23 44.44
C SER A 4 5.81 -16.99 43.17
N ILE A 5 6.06 -18.31 43.11
CA ILE A 5 5.63 -19.16 41.98
C ILE A 5 4.10 -19.27 41.95
N GLY A 6 3.46 -19.47 43.11
CA GLY A 6 1.99 -19.52 43.20
C GLY A 6 1.32 -18.23 42.73
N ILE A 7 1.84 -17.07 43.14
CA ILE A 7 1.32 -15.76 42.70
C ILE A 7 1.48 -15.60 41.18
N VAL A 8 2.62 -15.98 40.61
CA VAL A 8 2.85 -15.93 39.16
C VAL A 8 1.87 -16.83 38.42
N ILE A 9 1.63 -18.05 38.89
CA ILE A 9 0.66 -18.98 38.27
C ILE A 9 -0.76 -18.39 38.31
N ILE A 10 -1.19 -17.85 39.44
CA ILE A 10 -2.51 -17.22 39.58
C ILE A 10 -2.62 -16.00 38.65
N ALA A 11 -1.58 -15.17 38.56
CA ALA A 11 -1.56 -14.03 37.65
C ALA A 11 -1.65 -14.48 36.17
N LEU A 12 -0.92 -15.52 35.77
CA LEU A 12 -0.98 -16.07 34.41
C LEU A 12 -2.36 -16.65 34.10
N LEU A 13 -2.99 -17.36 35.04
CA LEU A 13 -4.35 -17.86 34.91
C LEU A 13 -5.36 -16.72 34.76
N ALA A 14 -5.26 -15.67 35.58
CA ALA A 14 -6.12 -14.49 35.48
C ALA A 14 -5.98 -13.79 34.12
N VAL A 15 -4.74 -13.61 33.63
CA VAL A 15 -4.47 -13.06 32.29
C VAL A 15 -5.06 -13.94 31.19
N PHE A 16 -4.92 -15.26 31.30
CA PHE A 16 -5.47 -16.21 30.34
C PHE A 16 -7.01 -16.16 30.27
N LEU A 17 -7.67 -16.17 31.43
CA LEU A 17 -9.14 -16.08 31.52
C LEU A 17 -9.64 -14.74 30.99
N PHE A 18 -8.96 -13.63 31.34
CA PHE A 18 -9.26 -12.31 30.82
C PHE A 18 -9.12 -12.26 29.28
N ALA A 19 -8.02 -12.79 28.73
CA ALA A 19 -7.80 -12.85 27.30
C ALA A 19 -8.88 -13.68 26.59
N ARG A 20 -9.29 -14.83 27.17
CA ARG A 20 -10.37 -15.68 26.63
C ARG A 20 -11.72 -14.96 26.65
N LYS A 21 -12.07 -14.28 27.75
CA LYS A 21 -13.30 -13.47 27.86
C LYS A 21 -13.30 -12.34 26.82
N ARG A 22 -12.19 -11.60 26.71
CA ARG A 22 -12.03 -10.51 25.74
C ARG A 22 -12.15 -11.00 24.31
N ARG A 23 -11.54 -12.14 23.97
CA ARG A 23 -11.68 -12.78 22.66
C ARG A 23 -13.13 -13.10 22.33
N ARG A 24 -13.86 -13.73 23.25
CA ARG A 24 -15.30 -14.03 23.07
C ARG A 24 -16.13 -12.77 22.87
N GLN A 25 -15.87 -11.72 23.64
CA GLN A 25 -16.57 -10.44 23.52
C GLN A 25 -16.30 -9.76 22.16
N ALA A 26 -15.04 -9.74 21.71
CA ALA A 26 -14.67 -9.18 20.41
C ALA A 26 -15.35 -9.93 19.26
N ILE A 27 -15.37 -11.27 19.30
CA ILE A 27 -16.08 -12.09 18.30
C ILE A 27 -17.58 -11.76 18.31
N LYS A 28 -18.22 -11.78 19.49
CA LYS A 28 -19.65 -11.47 19.61
C LYS A 28 -19.98 -10.08 19.06
N LYS A 29 -19.12 -9.09 19.31
CA LYS A 29 -19.32 -7.72 18.83
C LYS A 29 -19.24 -7.62 17.31
N VAL A 30 -18.27 -8.28 16.68
CA VAL A 30 -18.17 -8.30 15.20
C VAL A 30 -19.34 -9.05 14.58
N CYS A 31 -19.73 -10.20 15.15
CA CYS A 31 -20.85 -10.98 14.63
C CYS A 31 -22.22 -10.31 14.80
N SER A 32 -22.37 -9.41 15.77
CA SER A 32 -23.62 -8.68 15.98
C SER A 32 -23.82 -7.49 15.04
N MET A 33 -22.81 -7.14 14.24
CA MET A 33 -22.88 -6.01 13.31
C MET A 33 -23.32 -6.46 11.92
N THR A 34 -24.11 -5.63 11.25
CA THR A 34 -24.46 -5.77 9.84
C THR A 34 -23.25 -5.51 8.94
N SER A 35 -23.32 -5.94 7.68
CA SER A 35 -22.26 -5.66 6.70
C SER A 35 -22.02 -4.16 6.49
N ILE A 36 -23.07 -3.35 6.52
CA ILE A 36 -23.00 -1.89 6.34
C ILE A 36 -22.26 -1.25 7.51
N GLU A 37 -22.69 -1.54 8.76
CA GLU A 37 -22.04 -1.00 9.96
C GLU A 37 -20.55 -1.37 10.03
N LYS A 38 -20.20 -2.59 9.61
CA LYS A 38 -18.80 -3.03 9.55
C LYS A 38 -17.98 -2.20 8.57
N CYS A 39 -18.51 -1.98 7.37
CA CYS A 39 -17.84 -1.21 6.33
C CYS A 39 -17.69 0.26 6.75
N GLU A 40 -18.73 0.88 7.31
CA GLU A 40 -18.72 2.27 7.79
C GLU A 40 -17.71 2.45 8.92
N LEU A 41 -17.75 1.56 9.92
CA LEU A 41 -16.80 1.62 11.03
C LEU A 41 -15.37 1.43 10.54
N LEU A 42 -15.09 0.43 9.69
CA LEU A 42 -13.74 0.24 9.17
C LEU A 42 -13.28 1.46 8.38
N ASN A 43 -14.11 1.98 7.47
CA ASN A 43 -13.77 3.16 6.66
C ASN A 43 -13.46 4.37 7.55
N SER A 44 -14.26 4.63 8.58
CA SER A 44 -13.99 5.71 9.55
C SER A 44 -12.66 5.55 10.30
N LEU A 45 -12.22 4.31 10.53
CA LEU A 45 -10.96 4.01 11.20
C LEU A 45 -9.75 4.17 10.27
N ILE A 46 -9.91 3.93 8.96
CA ILE A 46 -8.80 3.95 7.99
C ILE A 46 -8.72 5.24 7.16
N GLU A 47 -9.80 6.00 7.07
CA GLU A 47 -9.90 7.28 6.35
C GLU A 47 -8.84 8.30 6.79
N PRO A 48 -8.54 8.50 8.10
CA PRO A 48 -7.47 9.41 8.52
C PRO A 48 -6.09 9.06 8.00
N PHE A 49 -5.90 7.84 7.49
CA PHE A 49 -4.65 7.34 6.92
C PHE A 49 -4.64 7.38 5.38
N GLY A 50 -5.70 7.90 4.76
CA GLY A 50 -5.82 8.04 3.31
C GLY A 50 -6.34 6.80 2.60
N TYR A 51 -6.99 5.87 3.31
CA TYR A 51 -7.48 4.61 2.75
C TYR A 51 -8.99 4.46 2.84
N CYS A 52 -9.53 3.57 2.02
CA CYS A 52 -10.89 3.07 2.08
C CYS A 52 -10.92 1.55 1.81
N TYR A 53 -12.00 0.90 2.23
CA TYR A 53 -12.22 -0.53 2.05
C TYR A 53 -13.22 -0.77 0.90
N ASP A 54 -12.82 -1.59 -0.07
CA ASP A 54 -13.69 -2.08 -1.14
C ASP A 54 -14.23 -3.45 -0.75
N LYS A 55 -15.51 -3.48 -0.37
CA LYS A 55 -16.23 -4.70 0.04
C LYS A 55 -16.43 -5.71 -1.09
N CYS A 56 -16.44 -5.27 -2.36
CA CYS A 56 -16.72 -6.14 -3.50
C CYS A 56 -15.53 -7.06 -3.79
N GLN A 57 -14.33 -6.59 -3.49
CA GLN A 57 -13.08 -7.31 -3.76
C GLN A 57 -12.34 -7.73 -2.47
N ASP A 58 -12.83 -7.31 -1.29
CA ASP A 58 -12.19 -7.50 0.01
C ASP A 58 -10.76 -6.92 0.10
N ILE A 59 -10.57 -5.70 -0.42
CA ILE A 59 -9.27 -5.01 -0.47
C ILE A 59 -9.32 -3.63 0.19
N ILE A 60 -8.14 -3.13 0.57
CA ILE A 60 -7.94 -1.74 0.99
C ILE A 60 -7.36 -0.97 -0.20
N SER A 61 -7.92 0.21 -0.50
CA SER A 61 -7.50 1.10 -1.58
C SER A 61 -7.28 2.52 -1.07
N SER A 62 -6.65 3.36 -1.88
CA SER A 62 -6.33 4.75 -1.57
C SER A 62 -7.53 5.66 -1.83
N ARG A 63 -7.52 6.82 -1.18
CA ARG A 63 -8.45 7.91 -1.45
C ARG A 63 -7.75 9.08 -2.13
N ASN A 64 -8.50 9.83 -2.94
CA ASN A 64 -7.95 10.99 -3.64
C ASN A 64 -7.65 12.15 -2.67
N ASP A 65 -8.36 12.22 -1.54
CA ASP A 65 -8.19 13.20 -0.46
C ASP A 65 -7.19 12.75 0.62
N ALA A 66 -6.42 11.69 0.35
CA ALA A 66 -5.40 11.21 1.26
C ALA A 66 -4.35 12.30 1.56
N TRP A 67 -4.05 12.51 2.85
CA TRP A 67 -3.09 13.51 3.31
C TRP A 67 -1.68 13.32 2.74
N GLN A 68 -1.33 12.10 2.30
CA GLN A 68 -0.10 11.80 1.54
C GLN A 68 0.07 12.72 0.33
N ARG A 69 -1.02 13.23 -0.24
CA ARG A 69 -1.02 14.20 -1.33
C ARG A 69 -0.28 15.49 -0.98
N GLU A 70 -0.38 15.96 0.26
CA GLU A 70 0.29 17.18 0.74
C GLU A 70 1.80 16.97 0.97
N ILE A 71 2.23 15.72 1.13
CA ILE A 71 3.66 15.40 1.28
C ILE A 71 4.33 15.32 -0.08
N GLY A 72 3.64 14.86 -1.12
CA GLY A 72 4.27 14.54 -2.40
C GLY A 72 5.18 13.31 -2.31
N TYR A 73 6.11 13.21 -3.25
CA TYR A 73 7.01 12.06 -3.42
C TYR A 73 8.47 12.50 -3.62
N THR A 74 9.38 11.66 -3.13
CA THR A 74 10.81 11.71 -3.39
C THR A 74 11.33 10.29 -3.51
N ALA A 75 12.34 10.05 -4.36
CA ALA A 75 12.94 8.72 -4.53
C ALA A 75 13.57 8.14 -3.24
N LEU A 76 13.69 8.95 -2.17
CA LEU A 76 14.09 8.50 -0.84
C LEU A 76 13.07 7.55 -0.19
N PHE A 77 11.77 7.69 -0.49
CA PHE A 77 10.74 6.79 0.04
C PHE A 77 11.02 5.33 -0.34
N ASP A 78 11.37 5.11 -1.60
CA ASP A 78 11.67 3.78 -2.14
C ASP A 78 12.96 3.19 -1.58
N ARG A 79 13.95 4.04 -1.30
CA ARG A 79 15.19 3.64 -0.62
C ARG A 79 14.95 3.26 0.83
N ALA A 80 13.99 3.90 1.49
CA ALA A 80 13.65 3.64 2.89
C ALA A 80 12.72 2.42 3.08
N ALA A 81 12.12 1.89 2.01
CA ALA A 81 11.09 0.85 2.04
C ALA A 81 11.42 -0.36 2.95
N ALA A 82 12.65 -0.88 2.89
CA ALA A 82 13.06 -2.04 3.69
C ALA A 82 13.01 -1.79 5.20
N HIS A 83 13.25 -0.55 5.65
CA HIS A 83 13.16 -0.15 7.07
C HIS A 83 11.72 -0.17 7.60
N PHE A 84 10.74 -0.12 6.70
CA PHE A 84 9.32 -0.18 7.00
C PHE A 84 8.71 -1.56 6.70
N HIS A 85 9.55 -2.59 6.57
CA HIS A 85 9.13 -3.93 6.17
C HIS A 85 8.39 -3.97 4.82
N MET A 86 8.67 -3.00 3.95
CA MET A 86 8.16 -2.98 2.59
C MET A 86 9.23 -3.55 1.66
N VAL A 87 8.84 -4.59 0.91
CA VAL A 87 9.69 -5.25 -0.08
C VAL A 87 8.89 -5.33 -1.36
N PHE A 88 9.16 -4.40 -2.26
CA PHE A 88 8.49 -4.28 -3.54
C PHE A 88 9.49 -4.08 -4.69
N ASP A 89 8.97 -4.25 -5.89
CA ASP A 89 9.55 -3.79 -7.14
C ASP A 89 8.84 -2.49 -7.54
N HIS A 90 9.60 -1.53 -8.07
CA HIS A 90 9.05 -0.26 -8.57
C HIS A 90 9.49 -0.02 -10.02
N LEU A 91 8.76 0.81 -10.75
CA LEU A 91 9.05 1.25 -12.12
C LEU A 91 8.74 2.75 -12.21
N PRO A 92 9.73 3.63 -11.97
CA PRO A 92 9.57 5.06 -12.12
C PRO A 92 9.76 5.44 -13.59
N VAL A 93 8.86 6.28 -14.10
CA VAL A 93 8.92 6.78 -15.49
C VAL A 93 8.86 8.30 -15.45
N TYR A 94 10.00 8.94 -15.70
CA TYR A 94 10.13 10.39 -15.76
C TYR A 94 10.00 10.87 -17.20
N PHE A 95 9.13 11.84 -17.47
CA PHE A 95 8.94 12.36 -18.82
C PHE A 95 8.53 13.84 -18.84
N PRO A 96 8.96 14.60 -19.86
CA PRO A 96 8.55 16.00 -20.01
C PRO A 96 7.16 16.10 -20.65
N TYR A 97 6.33 17.01 -20.13
CA TYR A 97 5.06 17.38 -20.75
C TYR A 97 4.62 18.77 -20.25
N GLN A 98 4.26 19.67 -21.18
CA GLN A 98 3.82 21.04 -20.90
C GLN A 98 4.75 21.82 -19.94
N GLY A 99 6.06 21.75 -20.17
CA GLY A 99 7.05 22.49 -19.39
C GLY A 99 7.28 21.96 -17.96
N ARG A 100 6.77 20.77 -17.64
CA ARG A 100 6.96 20.08 -16.35
C ARG A 100 7.59 18.72 -16.55
N THR A 101 8.34 18.24 -15.55
CA THR A 101 8.74 16.84 -15.46
C THR A 101 7.68 16.05 -14.70
N TRP A 102 7.02 15.13 -15.38
CA TRP A 102 6.08 14.18 -14.80
C TRP A 102 6.79 12.93 -14.33
N LEU A 103 6.23 12.31 -13.28
CA LEU A 103 6.63 11.02 -12.77
C LEU A 103 5.38 10.15 -12.63
N ILE A 104 5.35 9.05 -13.39
CA ILE A 104 4.40 7.96 -13.13
C ILE A 104 5.20 6.79 -12.60
N GLU A 105 4.83 6.29 -11.43
CA GLU A 105 5.53 5.17 -10.80
C GLU A 105 4.57 4.04 -10.45
N LEU A 106 4.97 2.82 -10.81
CA LEU A 106 4.24 1.59 -10.52
C LEU A 106 4.97 0.82 -9.45
N TRP A 107 4.26 0.31 -8.44
CA TRP A 107 4.84 -0.53 -7.38
C TRP A 107 4.09 -1.85 -7.25
N LYS A 108 4.81 -2.95 -7.03
CA LYS A 108 4.22 -4.25 -6.67
C LYS A 108 5.04 -4.98 -5.64
N GLY A 109 4.41 -5.50 -4.59
CA GLY A 109 5.17 -6.22 -3.56
C GLY A 109 4.44 -6.53 -2.28
N GLN A 110 5.24 -6.69 -1.23
CA GLN A 110 4.81 -6.93 0.14
C GLN A 110 5.00 -5.67 0.97
N TYR A 111 3.92 -5.21 1.60
CA TYR A 111 3.82 -4.02 2.44
C TYR A 111 3.48 -4.47 3.86
N GLY A 112 4.48 -4.95 4.61
CA GLY A 112 4.24 -5.56 5.92
C GLY A 112 3.42 -6.84 5.81
N ILE A 113 2.21 -6.85 6.40
CA ILE A 113 1.28 -7.99 6.29
C ILE A 113 0.39 -7.96 5.03
N ASN A 114 0.63 -7.01 4.12
CA ASN A 114 -0.20 -6.80 2.94
C ASN A 114 0.56 -7.20 1.67
N THR A 115 -0.10 -7.90 0.77
CA THR A 115 0.34 -7.92 -0.64
C THR A 115 -0.34 -6.77 -1.34
N GLY A 116 0.37 -6.01 -2.18
CA GLY A 116 -0.28 -4.91 -2.88
C GLY A 116 0.38 -4.48 -4.18
N GLY A 117 -0.34 -3.59 -4.85
CA GLY A 117 0.09 -2.88 -6.04
C GLY A 117 -0.34 -1.44 -5.97
N GLU A 118 0.45 -0.55 -6.58
CA GLU A 118 0.20 0.88 -6.59
C GLU A 118 0.57 1.51 -7.94
N VAL A 119 -0.13 2.58 -8.29
CA VAL A 119 0.20 3.48 -9.40
C VAL A 119 0.09 4.90 -8.89
N GLY A 120 1.18 5.65 -8.92
CA GLY A 120 1.25 7.05 -8.48
C GLY A 120 1.60 7.97 -9.65
N ILE A 121 1.02 9.16 -9.64
CA ILE A 121 1.14 10.17 -10.67
C ILE A 121 1.50 11.48 -9.99
N TYR A 122 2.64 12.04 -10.38
CA TYR A 122 3.23 13.22 -9.80
C TYR A 122 3.83 14.12 -10.89
N TYR A 123 4.11 15.37 -10.56
CA TYR A 123 4.94 16.24 -11.39
C TYR A 123 5.86 17.11 -10.52
N ALA A 124 6.93 17.60 -11.13
CA ALA A 124 7.69 18.74 -10.62
C ALA A 124 7.27 20.02 -11.38
N GLY A 125 7.33 21.17 -10.71
CA GLY A 125 6.93 22.45 -11.31
C GLY A 125 7.84 22.96 -12.44
N SER A 126 8.96 22.29 -12.71
CA SER A 126 9.93 22.63 -13.74
C SER A 126 10.38 21.40 -14.53
N LEU A 127 11.07 21.64 -15.65
CA LEU A 127 11.81 20.61 -16.36
C LEU A 127 13.12 20.32 -15.62
N LEU A 128 13.25 19.09 -15.17
CA LEU A 128 14.41 18.57 -14.44
C LEU A 128 15.37 17.85 -15.38
N THR A 129 16.66 18.00 -15.11
CA THR A 129 17.74 17.23 -15.73
C THR A 129 17.87 15.84 -15.09
N GLU A 130 18.49 14.89 -15.78
CA GLU A 130 18.69 13.51 -15.27
C GLU A 130 19.40 13.46 -13.91
N LYS A 131 20.28 14.43 -13.63
CA LYS A 131 21.01 14.52 -12.36
C LYS A 131 20.11 14.96 -11.19
N GLU A 132 19.05 15.68 -11.48
CA GLU A 132 18.14 16.23 -10.46
C GLU A 132 17.03 15.24 -10.09
N LEU A 133 16.60 14.37 -11.03
CA LEU A 133 15.53 13.39 -10.82
C LEU A 133 15.65 12.58 -9.51
N PRO A 134 16.83 12.05 -9.12
CA PRO A 134 16.93 11.19 -7.94
C PRO A 134 16.76 11.92 -6.60
N THR A 135 16.82 13.25 -6.59
CA THR A 135 16.73 14.09 -5.39
C THR A 135 15.59 15.09 -5.42
N ALA A 136 14.96 15.26 -6.59
CA ALA A 136 13.88 16.20 -6.77
C ALA A 136 12.63 15.81 -5.98
N HIS A 137 11.87 16.84 -5.63
CA HIS A 137 10.55 16.71 -5.07
C HIS A 137 9.50 16.67 -6.17
N PHE A 138 8.56 15.74 -6.07
CA PHE A 138 7.45 15.60 -6.99
C PHE A 138 6.14 15.78 -6.23
N ASP A 139 5.37 16.79 -6.61
CA ASP A 139 4.05 17.05 -6.04
C ASP A 139 3.03 16.06 -6.61
N ALA A 140 2.09 15.63 -5.78
CA ALA A 140 0.92 14.90 -6.28
C ALA A 140 0.09 15.79 -7.22
N VAL A 141 -0.41 15.21 -8.31
CA VAL A 141 -1.11 16.00 -9.34
C VAL A 141 -2.38 16.67 -8.82
N THR A 142 -2.76 17.79 -9.44
CA THR A 142 -4.00 18.49 -9.13
C THR A 142 -5.23 17.68 -9.55
N ASP A 143 -6.43 18.05 -9.09
CA ASP A 143 -7.68 17.36 -9.45
C ASP A 143 -7.95 17.39 -10.96
N ARG A 144 -7.49 18.44 -11.64
CA ARG A 144 -7.61 18.60 -13.09
C ARG A 144 -6.71 17.62 -13.84
N ASP A 145 -5.53 17.38 -13.27
CA ASP A 145 -4.43 16.62 -13.86
C ASP A 145 -4.46 15.13 -13.49
N MET A 146 -5.41 14.68 -12.66
CA MET A 146 -5.60 13.25 -12.37
C MET A 146 -5.93 12.48 -13.64
N LEU A 147 -5.31 11.30 -13.79
CA LEU A 147 -5.55 10.45 -14.95
C LEU A 147 -6.52 9.31 -14.58
N PRO A 148 -7.39 8.87 -15.50
CA PRO A 148 -8.07 7.58 -15.36
C PRO A 148 -7.04 6.45 -15.44
N VAL A 149 -6.96 5.68 -14.36
CA VAL A 149 -6.07 4.52 -14.22
C VAL A 149 -6.89 3.30 -13.89
N THR A 150 -6.61 2.20 -14.58
CA THR A 150 -7.05 0.87 -14.18
C THR A 150 -5.82 0.05 -13.81
N MET A 151 -5.88 -0.66 -12.69
CA MET A 151 -4.83 -1.53 -12.22
C MET A 151 -5.42 -2.87 -11.82
N LYS A 152 -4.87 -3.94 -12.37
CA LYS A 152 -5.16 -5.32 -11.99
C LYS A 152 -3.90 -5.97 -11.45
N LEU A 153 -3.97 -6.41 -10.20
CA LEU A 153 -2.89 -7.08 -9.49
C LEU A 153 -3.09 -8.59 -9.58
N LEU A 154 -2.09 -9.29 -10.09
CA LEU A 154 -2.09 -10.75 -10.21
C LEU A 154 -0.99 -11.35 -9.34
N LYS A 155 -1.24 -12.56 -8.85
CA LYS A 155 -0.27 -13.42 -8.19
C LYS A 155 -0.27 -14.80 -8.83
N ASN A 156 0.85 -15.18 -9.44
CA ASN A 156 0.97 -16.44 -10.18
C ASN A 156 -0.19 -16.65 -11.17
N GLY A 157 -0.60 -15.60 -11.89
CA GLY A 157 -1.72 -15.62 -12.85
C GLY A 157 -3.11 -15.42 -12.25
N ASN A 158 -3.30 -15.55 -10.94
CA ASN A 158 -4.60 -15.34 -10.30
C ASN A 158 -4.82 -13.86 -9.96
N THR A 159 -6.01 -13.34 -10.29
CA THR A 159 -6.35 -11.94 -9.97
C THR A 159 -6.60 -11.78 -8.48
N LEU A 160 -5.91 -10.83 -7.86
CA LEU A 160 -6.08 -10.43 -6.46
C LEU A 160 -6.93 -9.16 -6.32
N ALA A 161 -6.77 -8.21 -7.23
CA ALA A 161 -7.51 -6.95 -7.25
C ALA A 161 -7.63 -6.43 -8.68
N ASN A 162 -8.72 -5.73 -8.99
CA ASN A 162 -8.97 -5.03 -10.24
C ASN A 162 -9.71 -3.73 -9.95
N ILE A 163 -9.02 -2.60 -10.04
CA ILE A 163 -9.52 -1.29 -9.58
C ILE A 163 -9.37 -0.29 -10.70
N SER A 164 -10.40 0.51 -10.95
CA SER A 164 -10.38 1.60 -11.93
C SER A 164 -10.86 2.89 -11.28
N ARG A 165 -10.08 3.97 -11.43
CA ARG A 165 -10.43 5.30 -10.89
C ARG A 165 -9.65 6.41 -11.60
N LYS A 166 -10.24 7.60 -11.70
CA LYS A 166 -9.50 8.85 -11.94
C LYS A 166 -8.84 9.32 -10.64
N THR A 167 -7.52 9.21 -10.54
CA THR A 167 -6.79 9.48 -9.29
C THR A 167 -5.35 9.92 -9.57
N TRP A 168 -4.71 10.52 -8.56
CA TRP A 168 -3.26 10.73 -8.51
C TRP A 168 -2.52 9.51 -7.92
N TRP A 169 -3.22 8.68 -7.14
CA TRP A 169 -2.66 7.51 -6.47
C TRP A 169 -3.70 6.41 -6.36
N LEU A 170 -3.48 5.31 -7.07
CA LEU A 170 -4.32 4.12 -7.08
C LEU A 170 -3.60 2.99 -6.36
N THR A 171 -4.22 2.41 -5.34
CA THR A 171 -3.64 1.28 -4.60
C THR A 171 -4.63 0.13 -4.44
N GLY A 172 -4.11 -1.08 -4.31
CA GLY A 172 -4.88 -2.28 -4.01
C GLY A 172 -4.11 -3.19 -3.09
N PHE A 173 -4.53 -3.27 -1.83
CA PHE A 173 -3.87 -4.05 -0.78
C PHE A 173 -4.76 -5.20 -0.30
N CYS A 174 -4.21 -6.42 -0.42
CA CYS A 174 -4.76 -7.65 0.11
C CYS A 174 -4.15 -7.95 1.48
N MET A 175 -4.97 -7.86 2.53
CA MET A 175 -4.56 -8.01 3.93
C MET A 175 -4.28 -9.48 4.30
N GLY A 176 -3.19 -9.73 5.02
CA GLY A 176 -2.84 -11.06 5.52
C GLY A 176 -2.34 -12.03 4.44
N LEU A 177 -2.08 -11.55 3.23
CA LEU A 177 -1.52 -12.31 2.14
C LEU A 177 -0.02 -12.05 2.04
N PHE A 178 0.77 -13.12 2.11
CA PHE A 178 2.21 -13.07 1.89
C PHE A 178 2.55 -13.36 0.42
N SER A 179 3.35 -12.51 -0.20
CA SER A 179 3.84 -12.68 -1.58
C SER A 179 5.31 -12.29 -1.69
N GLN A 180 6.01 -12.96 -2.61
CA GLN A 180 7.29 -12.47 -3.11
C GLN A 180 7.03 -11.53 -4.29
N PRO A 181 7.76 -10.40 -4.43
CA PRO A 181 7.53 -9.45 -5.53
C PRO A 181 7.56 -10.09 -6.93
N GLY A 182 8.46 -11.07 -7.14
CA GLY A 182 8.56 -11.81 -8.40
C GLY A 182 7.36 -12.71 -8.73
N GLN A 183 6.49 -13.00 -7.77
CA GLN A 183 5.23 -13.73 -7.99
C GLN A 183 4.11 -12.81 -8.48
N LEU A 184 4.29 -11.49 -8.37
CA LEU A 184 3.29 -10.50 -8.66
C LEU A 184 3.46 -9.93 -10.06
N CYS A 185 2.34 -9.61 -10.68
CA CYS A 185 2.26 -8.87 -11.93
C CYS A 185 1.20 -7.78 -11.82
N LEU A 186 1.49 -6.62 -12.41
CA LEU A 186 0.53 -5.55 -12.60
C LEU A 186 0.17 -5.43 -14.07
N GLU A 187 -1.12 -5.52 -14.37
CA GLU A 187 -1.70 -5.06 -15.63
C GLU A 187 -2.28 -3.67 -15.39
N VAL A 188 -1.73 -2.64 -16.04
CA VAL A 188 -2.11 -1.24 -15.83
C VAL A 188 -2.55 -0.62 -17.14
N SER A 189 -3.66 0.11 -17.14
CA SER A 189 -4.03 1.01 -18.24
C SER A 189 -4.09 2.45 -17.75
N ILE A 190 -3.45 3.36 -18.46
CA ILE A 190 -3.43 4.79 -18.14
C ILE A 190 -3.99 5.55 -19.34
N HIS A 191 -5.06 6.32 -19.12
CA HIS A 191 -5.61 7.23 -20.13
C HIS A 191 -4.94 8.59 -20.02
N PHE A 192 -4.24 9.00 -21.07
CA PHE A 192 -3.60 10.30 -21.19
C PHE A 192 -4.57 11.33 -21.81
N PRO A 193 -4.42 12.61 -21.48
CA PRO A 193 -5.28 13.68 -22.01
C PRO A 193 -5.11 13.86 -23.52
N ASP A 194 -3.91 13.62 -24.05
CA ASP A 194 -3.59 13.74 -25.46
C ASP A 194 -2.48 12.78 -25.90
N CYS A 195 -2.22 12.76 -27.22
CA CYS A 195 -1.18 11.94 -27.82
C CYS A 195 0.23 12.42 -27.48
N GLU A 196 0.42 13.70 -27.12
CA GLU A 196 1.74 14.26 -26.77
C GLU A 196 2.21 13.66 -25.45
N MET A 197 1.37 13.70 -24.41
CA MET A 197 1.69 13.13 -23.10
C MET A 197 1.90 11.62 -23.19
N LEU A 198 1.04 10.90 -23.94
CA LEU A 198 1.21 9.47 -24.19
C LEU A 198 2.56 9.17 -24.86
N ARG A 199 2.94 9.95 -25.87
CA ARG A 199 4.20 9.77 -26.59
C ARG A 199 5.39 10.04 -25.67
N SER A 200 5.37 11.11 -24.89
CA SER A 200 6.42 11.40 -23.91
C SER A 200 6.59 10.27 -22.89
N PHE A 201 5.48 9.78 -22.33
CA PHE A 201 5.49 8.66 -21.38
C PHE A 201 6.05 7.37 -21.99
N THR A 202 5.56 6.98 -23.17
CA THR A 202 5.98 5.72 -23.83
C THR A 202 7.42 5.77 -24.30
N GLN A 203 7.90 6.93 -24.77
CA GLN A 203 9.31 7.12 -25.12
C GLN A 203 10.21 7.02 -23.88
N ALA A 204 9.84 7.66 -22.77
CA ALA A 204 10.59 7.54 -21.51
C ALA A 204 10.62 6.08 -21.02
N LEU A 205 9.48 5.40 -21.04
CA LEU A 205 9.36 4.00 -20.65
C LEU A 205 10.26 3.08 -21.49
N CYS A 206 10.37 3.34 -22.80
CA CYS A 206 11.30 2.62 -23.67
C CYS A 206 12.78 2.90 -23.32
N ARG A 207 13.12 4.13 -22.94
CA ARG A 207 14.50 4.50 -22.51
C ARG A 207 14.90 3.81 -21.22
N GLU A 208 13.96 3.60 -20.30
CA GLU A 208 14.14 2.78 -19.08
C GLU A 208 14.30 1.27 -19.37
N GLY A 209 14.26 0.86 -20.63
CA GLY A 209 14.45 -0.53 -21.04
C GLY A 209 13.21 -1.41 -20.83
N PHE A 210 12.01 -0.82 -20.69
CA PHE A 210 10.79 -1.59 -20.54
C PHE A 210 10.50 -2.41 -21.82
N PRO A 211 10.13 -3.71 -21.71
CA PRO A 211 9.96 -4.57 -22.87
C PRO A 211 8.83 -4.08 -23.78
N LYS A 212 9.11 -3.96 -25.09
CA LYS A 212 8.11 -3.55 -26.09
C LYS A 212 6.91 -4.49 -26.13
N GLN A 213 7.10 -5.79 -25.91
CA GLN A 213 5.99 -6.77 -25.90
C GLN A 213 5.07 -6.61 -24.69
N ALA A 214 5.56 -5.99 -23.61
CA ALA A 214 4.80 -5.71 -22.40
C ALA A 214 4.10 -4.34 -22.43
N LEU A 215 4.27 -3.58 -23.52
CA LEU A 215 3.65 -2.27 -23.73
C LEU A 215 2.75 -2.32 -24.96
N ARG A 216 1.50 -1.91 -24.81
CA ARG A 216 0.58 -1.69 -25.93
C ARG A 216 -0.05 -0.31 -25.81
N THR A 217 -0.34 0.31 -26.95
CA THR A 217 -1.06 1.59 -26.99
C THR A 217 -2.30 1.47 -27.86
N CYS A 218 -3.37 2.19 -27.49
CA CYS A 218 -4.58 2.31 -28.29
C CYS A 218 -5.21 3.69 -28.02
N GLY A 219 -5.35 4.52 -29.05
CA GLY A 219 -5.75 5.92 -28.88
C GLY A 219 -4.78 6.66 -27.94
N THR A 220 -5.30 7.32 -26.90
CA THR A 220 -4.50 7.97 -25.85
C THR A 220 -4.23 7.08 -24.63
N VAL A 221 -4.41 5.76 -24.77
CA VAL A 221 -4.27 4.81 -23.67
C VAL A 221 -2.99 4.00 -23.79
N ALA A 222 -2.20 3.93 -22.71
CA ALA A 222 -1.10 2.97 -22.59
C ALA A 222 -1.54 1.79 -21.71
N TYR A 223 -1.25 0.58 -22.16
CA TYR A 223 -1.42 -0.67 -21.44
C TYR A 223 -0.06 -1.27 -21.13
N LEU A 224 0.20 -1.50 -19.85
CA LEU A 224 1.46 -2.03 -19.34
C LEU A 224 1.21 -3.39 -18.68
N HIS A 225 2.05 -4.37 -19.00
CA HIS A 225 2.13 -5.64 -18.30
C HIS A 225 3.45 -5.71 -17.51
N TYR A 226 3.42 -5.22 -16.28
CA TYR A 226 4.58 -5.15 -15.39
C TYR A 226 4.65 -6.41 -14.51
N GLY A 227 5.27 -7.46 -15.03
CA GLY A 227 5.43 -8.75 -14.37
C GLY A 227 6.88 -9.19 -14.24
N GLY A 228 7.06 -10.35 -13.60
CA GLY A 228 8.34 -11.06 -13.56
C GLY A 228 9.32 -10.57 -12.49
N VAL A 229 10.44 -11.30 -12.42
CA VAL A 229 11.57 -10.99 -11.53
C VAL A 229 12.32 -9.80 -12.10
N GLN A 230 12.41 -8.72 -11.32
CA GLN A 230 13.18 -7.56 -11.72
C GLN A 230 14.68 -7.80 -11.47
N ASN A 231 15.50 -7.62 -12.50
CA ASN A 231 16.97 -7.73 -12.42
C ASN A 231 17.60 -6.47 -11.82
N ARG A 232 17.17 -6.11 -10.61
CA ARG A 232 17.74 -4.99 -9.85
C ARG A 232 18.95 -5.47 -9.05
N LYS A 233 20.06 -4.74 -9.19
CA LYS A 233 21.28 -4.99 -8.43
C LYS A 233 21.13 -4.36 -7.04
N TYR A 234 21.08 -5.20 -6.02
CA TYR A 234 21.07 -4.78 -4.62
C TYR A 234 22.43 -5.07 -3.99
N SER A 235 22.89 -4.17 -3.11
CA SER A 235 24.09 -4.42 -2.31
C SER A 235 23.89 -5.62 -1.38
N PHE A 236 24.98 -6.21 -0.89
CA PHE A 236 24.91 -7.37 0.01
C PHE A 236 24.04 -7.10 1.25
N CYS A 237 24.25 -5.95 1.91
CA CYS A 237 23.46 -5.53 3.08
C CYS A 237 21.97 -5.36 2.75
N GLN A 238 21.64 -4.77 1.59
CA GLN A 238 20.26 -4.64 1.14
C GLN A 238 19.60 -6.00 0.89
N ARG A 239 20.33 -6.97 0.33
CA ARG A 239 19.82 -8.33 0.12
C ARG A 239 19.50 -9.02 1.44
N ILE A 240 20.37 -8.90 2.45
CA ILE A 240 20.13 -9.46 3.79
C ILE A 240 18.90 -8.79 4.42
N SER A 241 18.86 -7.45 4.42
CA SER A 241 17.74 -6.68 4.98
C SER A 241 16.40 -7.06 4.33
N ARG A 242 16.35 -7.15 3.00
CA ARG A 242 15.15 -7.58 2.26
C ARG A 242 14.73 -9.01 2.60
N LYS A 243 15.68 -9.95 2.72
CA LYS A 243 15.38 -11.33 3.13
C LYS A 243 14.81 -11.39 4.55
N TRP A 244 15.39 -10.64 5.48
CA TRP A 244 14.90 -10.54 6.85
C TRP A 244 13.51 -9.90 6.92
N ALA A 245 13.28 -8.82 6.18
CA ALA A 245 11.97 -8.19 6.04
C ALA A 245 10.92 -9.17 5.51
N GLN A 246 11.22 -9.95 4.47
CA GLN A 246 10.29 -10.96 3.95
C GLN A 246 10.07 -12.14 4.92
N PHE A 247 11.09 -12.56 5.66
CA PHE A 247 10.94 -13.57 6.71
C PHE A 247 9.97 -13.09 7.81
N THR A 248 10.18 -11.86 8.30
CA THR A 248 9.31 -11.24 9.31
C THR A 248 7.90 -11.01 8.79
N ASN A 249 7.73 -10.52 7.54
CA ASN A 249 6.42 -10.38 6.90
C ASN A 249 5.67 -11.70 6.81
N ARG A 250 6.34 -12.79 6.41
CA ARG A 250 5.75 -14.14 6.35
C ARG A 250 5.28 -14.61 7.73
N LEU A 251 6.11 -14.40 8.75
CA LEU A 251 5.77 -14.74 10.13
C LEU A 251 4.56 -13.93 10.62
N PHE A 252 4.55 -12.61 10.40
CA PHE A 252 3.45 -11.75 10.82
C PHE A 252 2.15 -12.04 10.07
N CYS A 253 2.19 -12.41 8.78
CA CYS A 253 1.01 -12.88 8.07
C CYS A 253 0.44 -14.14 8.73
N ARG A 254 1.28 -15.12 9.09
CA ARG A 254 0.83 -16.33 9.80
C ARG A 254 0.24 -16.02 11.17
N VAL A 255 0.87 -15.14 11.94
CA VAL A 255 0.38 -14.72 13.26
C VAL A 255 -0.97 -14.00 13.12
N TYR A 256 -1.08 -13.06 12.17
CA TYR A 256 -2.32 -12.36 11.85
C TYR A 256 -3.45 -13.33 11.50
N LEU A 257 -3.21 -14.26 10.57
CA LEU A 257 -4.20 -15.26 10.17
C LEU A 257 -4.56 -16.22 11.30
N ARG A 258 -3.61 -16.60 12.17
CA ARG A 258 -3.90 -17.46 13.33
C ARG A 258 -4.74 -16.76 14.38
N ILE A 259 -4.47 -15.48 14.66
CA ILE A 259 -5.23 -14.69 15.63
C ILE A 259 -6.64 -14.43 15.11
N THR A 260 -6.76 -14.08 13.82
CA THR A 260 -8.01 -13.64 13.18
C THR A 260 -8.76 -14.76 12.44
N GLY A 261 -8.27 -16.00 12.50
CA GLY A 261 -8.77 -17.13 11.69
C GLY A 261 -10.19 -17.58 11.98
N CYS A 262 -10.86 -17.00 12.99
CA CYS A 262 -12.32 -17.12 13.16
C CYS A 262 -13.11 -16.31 12.12
N PHE A 263 -12.45 -15.49 11.29
CA PHE A 263 -13.07 -14.66 10.28
C PHE A 263 -12.40 -14.84 8.91
N CYS A 264 -13.21 -14.77 7.85
CA CYS A 264 -12.76 -14.90 6.47
C CYS A 264 -12.44 -13.54 5.84
N LEU A 265 -13.36 -12.57 5.99
CA LEU A 265 -13.26 -11.25 5.35
C LEU A 265 -12.28 -10.33 6.07
N THR A 266 -11.58 -9.50 5.31
CA THR A 266 -10.65 -8.50 5.82
C THR A 266 -11.33 -7.55 6.81
N VAL A 267 -12.55 -7.10 6.52
CA VAL A 267 -13.31 -6.20 7.40
C VAL A 267 -13.52 -6.79 8.79
N ASP A 268 -13.93 -8.06 8.87
CA ASP A 268 -14.17 -8.74 10.13
C ASP A 268 -12.87 -8.95 10.91
N ARG A 269 -11.79 -9.34 10.22
CA ARG A 269 -10.47 -9.54 10.83
C ARG A 269 -9.93 -8.25 11.44
N LEU A 270 -10.04 -7.13 10.74
CA LEU A 270 -9.57 -5.82 11.21
C LEU A 270 -10.41 -5.31 12.37
N LEU A 271 -11.74 -5.39 12.29
CA LEU A 271 -12.63 -5.00 13.39
C LEU A 271 -12.44 -5.89 14.62
N TYR A 272 -12.22 -7.18 14.43
CA TYR A 272 -11.88 -8.09 15.51
C TYR A 272 -10.56 -7.69 16.19
N LEU A 273 -9.51 -7.34 15.43
CA LEU A 273 -8.27 -6.82 16.01
C LEU A 273 -8.46 -5.48 16.72
N TYR A 274 -9.31 -4.60 16.20
CA TYR A 274 -9.65 -3.34 16.84
C TYR A 274 -10.28 -3.56 18.22
N TYR A 275 -11.24 -4.48 18.36
CA TYR A 275 -11.85 -4.79 19.66
C TYR A 275 -10.94 -5.61 20.57
N LEU A 276 -10.17 -6.56 20.00
CA LEU A 276 -9.26 -7.41 20.76
C LEU A 276 -8.07 -6.61 21.32
N LEU A 277 -7.43 -5.76 20.51
CA LEU A 277 -6.19 -5.05 20.85
C LEU A 277 -6.22 -3.57 20.35
N PRO A 278 -7.10 -2.71 20.89
CA PRO A 278 -7.33 -1.36 20.38
C PRO A 278 -6.09 -0.45 20.46
N ARG A 279 -5.17 -0.69 21.40
CA ARG A 279 -3.89 0.05 21.49
C ARG A 279 -2.92 -0.37 20.39
N ALA A 280 -2.82 -1.67 20.11
CA ALA A 280 -1.95 -2.17 19.05
C ALA A 280 -2.49 -1.77 17.67
N PHE A 281 -3.81 -1.90 17.46
CA PHE A 281 -4.46 -1.49 16.22
C PHE A 281 -4.22 -0.01 15.89
N ARG A 282 -4.42 0.90 16.86
CA ARG A 282 -4.13 2.33 16.65
C ARG A 282 -2.66 2.61 16.36
N ARG A 283 -1.73 1.89 17.02
CA ARG A 283 -0.29 2.02 16.74
C ARG A 283 0.10 1.47 15.36
N MET A 284 -0.56 0.41 14.88
CA MET A 284 -0.32 -0.16 13.54
C MET A 284 -0.73 0.80 12.43
N LEU A 285 -1.84 1.52 12.63
CA LEU A 285 -2.33 2.46 11.63
C LEU A 285 -1.65 3.84 11.71
N SER A 286 -1.09 4.21 12.87
CA SER A 286 -0.40 5.49 13.04
C SER A 286 0.83 5.58 12.13
N PRO A 287 0.91 6.58 11.21
CA PRO A 287 2.10 6.81 10.41
C PRO A 287 3.27 7.08 11.36
N ARG A 288 4.38 6.36 11.18
CA ARG A 288 5.66 6.77 11.76
C ARG A 288 6.09 8.04 11.03
N ARG A 289 5.71 9.20 11.57
CA ARG A 289 5.95 10.51 10.95
C ARG A 289 7.43 10.65 10.59
N PHE A 290 7.73 10.64 9.30
CA PHE A 290 8.97 11.21 8.76
C PHE A 290 8.71 12.68 8.49
N GLY A 291 9.58 13.57 9.00
CA GLY A 291 9.45 15.02 8.85
C GLY A 291 8.59 15.66 9.94
N ARG A 292 9.21 16.50 10.78
CA ARG A 292 8.51 17.42 11.68
C ARG A 292 7.90 18.55 10.85
N HIS A 293 6.72 18.37 10.27
CA HIS A 293 5.85 19.49 9.96
C HIS A 293 4.55 19.37 10.75
N LYS A 294 4.30 20.37 11.60
CA LYS A 294 3.10 20.49 12.41
C LYS A 294 1.92 20.66 11.45
N CYS A 295 1.17 19.60 11.17
CA CYS A 295 -0.22 19.74 10.72
C CYS A 295 -0.96 20.56 11.77
N LYS A 296 -1.28 21.81 11.45
CA LYS A 296 -2.26 22.59 12.20
C LYS A 296 -3.60 21.93 11.92
N CYS A 297 -3.99 20.94 12.73
CA CYS A 297 -5.37 20.52 12.79
C CYS A 297 -6.20 21.74 13.15
N ARG A 298 -6.88 22.31 12.15
CA ARG A 298 -7.87 23.36 12.31
C ARG A 298 -9.01 22.71 13.09
N LYS A 299 -9.07 22.94 14.40
CA LYS A 299 -10.27 22.67 15.20
C LYS A 299 -11.40 23.45 14.53
N LYS A 300 -12.33 22.75 13.87
CA LYS A 300 -13.62 23.34 13.55
C LYS A 300 -14.29 23.66 14.89
N ARG A 301 -14.68 24.92 15.05
CA ARG A 301 -15.58 25.37 16.11
C ARG A 301 -16.92 24.67 15.97
#